data_AF-A0A9D8CZC6-F1
#
_entry.id   AF-A0A9D8CZC6-F1
#
_cell.length_a   1.000
_cell.length_b   1.000
_cell.length_c   1.000
_cell.angle_alpha   90.00
_cell.angle_beta   90.00
_cell.angle_gamma   90.00
#
_symmetry.space_group_name_H-M   'P 1'
#
loop_
_entity.id
_entity.type
_entity.pdbx_description
1 polymer ?
#
loop_
_entity_poly.entity_id
_entity_poly.type
_entity_poly.pdbx_seq_one_letter_code
_entity_poly.pdbx_strand_id
1 'polypeptide(L)'
;MLHRERFFLGRTRQTAIDTSGLDEREQSWTLGHRWWRLDEIAASRERFEPVDLGARLAALLQDGPPPTPISLNAPLLLGAERGAMEA
;
A
#
# COMPACT_ATOMS: atom_id res chain seq x y z
N MET A 1 -19.28 -3.41 -13.41
CA MET A 1 -18.20 -4.33 -13.03
C MET A 1 -17.69 -3.90 -11.66
N LEU A 2 -17.45 -4.83 -10.74
CA LEU A 2 -16.82 -4.50 -9.46
C LEU A 2 -15.30 -4.59 -9.65
N HIS A 3 -14.58 -3.49 -9.50
CA HIS A 3 -13.13 -3.47 -9.58
C HIS A 3 -12.54 -4.05 -8.29
N ARG A 4 -11.50 -4.89 -8.41
CA ARG A 4 -10.77 -5.44 -7.26
C ARG A 4 -9.32 -5.00 -7.32
N GLU A 5 -8.89 -4.31 -6.28
CA GLU A 5 -7.51 -3.84 -6.13
C GLU A 5 -6.74 -4.70 -5.13
N ARG A 6 -5.41 -4.78 -5.33
CA ARG A 6 -4.48 -5.46 -4.45
C ARG A 6 -3.21 -4.64 -4.36
N PHE A 7 -2.75 -4.40 -3.14
CA PHE A 7 -1.54 -3.63 -2.86
C PHE A 7 -0.47 -4.57 -2.34
N PHE A 8 0.78 -4.35 -2.75
CA PHE A 8 1.93 -5.19 -2.41
C PHE A 8 3.03 -4.34 -1.78
N LEU A 9 3.68 -4.87 -0.75
CA LEU A 9 4.91 -4.30 -0.21
C LEU A 9 6.10 -5.05 -0.80
N GLY A 10 6.99 -4.35 -1.50
CA GLY A 10 8.19 -4.91 -2.08
C GLY A 10 9.43 -4.09 -1.70
N ARG A 11 10.54 -4.76 -1.40
CA ARG A 11 11.84 -4.11 -1.22
C ARG A 11 12.62 -4.19 -2.52
N THR A 12 13.04 -3.04 -3.03
CA THR A 12 13.81 -2.95 -4.28
C THR A 12 15.03 -2.04 -4.12
N ARG A 13 16.06 -2.29 -4.94
CA ARG A 13 17.22 -1.38 -5.11
C ARG A 13 17.05 -0.46 -6.33
N GLN A 14 16.08 -0.73 -7.19
CA GLN A 14 15.80 0.06 -8.40
C GLN A 14 14.70 1.08 -8.09
N THR A 15 15.01 2.36 -8.30
CA THR A 15 14.10 3.49 -8.10
C THR A 15 13.77 4.23 -9.39
N ALA A 16 14.46 3.91 -10.49
CA ALA A 16 14.13 4.45 -11.81
C ALA A 16 12.76 3.93 -12.25
N ILE A 17 11.88 4.84 -12.66
CA ILE A 17 10.56 4.51 -13.18
C ILE A 17 10.72 4.09 -14.65
N ASP A 18 10.28 2.89 -14.98
CA ASP A 18 10.20 2.37 -16.34
C ASP A 18 8.73 2.25 -16.74
N THR A 19 8.32 3.06 -17.72
CA THR A 19 6.95 3.07 -18.27
C THR A 19 6.86 2.38 -19.62
N SER A 20 7.92 1.72 -20.11
CA SER A 20 7.95 1.10 -21.44
C SER A 20 6.92 -0.02 -21.62
N GLY A 21 6.40 -0.57 -20.52
CA GLY A 21 5.35 -1.58 -20.53
C GLY A 21 3.91 -1.06 -20.55
N LEU A 22 3.70 0.27 -20.46
CA LEU A 22 2.36 0.85 -20.46
C LEU A 22 1.78 0.95 -21.88
N ASP A 23 0.51 0.60 -22.04
CA ASP A 23 -0.22 0.83 -23.31
C ASP A 23 -0.60 2.31 -23.51
N GLU A 24 -1.13 2.65 -24.69
CA GLU A 24 -1.52 4.03 -25.04
C GLU A 24 -2.58 4.61 -24.09
N ARG A 25 -3.51 3.77 -23.62
CA ARG A 25 -4.60 4.20 -22.73
C ARG A 25 -4.06 4.48 -21.33
N GLU A 26 -3.23 3.59 -20.81
CA GLU A 26 -2.57 3.74 -19.52
C GLU A 26 -1.70 5.00 -19.48
N GLN A 27 -0.99 5.28 -20.56
CA GLN A 27 -0.21 6.52 -20.71
C GLN A 27 -1.12 7.76 -20.70
N SER A 28 -2.28 7.72 -21.39
CA SER A 28 -3.19 8.88 -21.49
C SER A 28 -3.81 9.31 -20.15
N TRP A 29 -3.96 8.40 -19.20
CA TRP A 29 -4.55 8.67 -17.88
C TRP A 29 -3.51 8.89 -16.77
N THR A 30 -2.24 8.58 -17.05
CA THR A 30 -1.15 8.71 -16.07
C THR A 30 -0.52 10.09 -16.15
N LEU A 31 -0.72 10.91 -15.12
CA LEU A 31 -0.16 12.26 -15.06
C LEU A 31 1.33 12.29 -14.69
N GLY A 32 1.83 11.23 -14.06
CA GLY A 32 3.24 11.13 -13.67
C GLY A 32 3.48 10.12 -12.55
N HIS A 33 4.74 10.01 -12.15
CA HIS A 33 5.21 9.11 -11.11
C HIS A 33 6.11 9.86 -10.15
N ARG A 34 5.97 9.59 -8.85
CA ARG A 34 6.91 10.06 -7.83
C ARG A 34 7.04 9.06 -6.71
N TRP A 35 8.21 9.03 -6.09
CA TRP A 35 8.41 8.35 -4.81
C TRP A 35 7.98 9.30 -3.68
N TRP A 36 7.35 8.72 -2.66
CA TRP A 36 6.92 9.43 -1.47
C TRP A 36 7.61 8.84 -0.25
N ARG A 37 8.07 9.71 0.66
CA ARG A 37 8.42 9.30 2.02
C ARG A 37 7.17 9.20 2.89
N LEU A 38 7.25 8.44 3.98
CA LEU A 38 6.13 8.22 4.89
C LEU A 38 5.60 9.54 5.49
N ASP A 39 6.51 10.42 5.91
CA ASP A 39 6.19 11.74 6.46
C ASP A 39 5.53 12.65 5.43
N GLU A 40 5.95 12.58 4.17
CA GLU A 40 5.33 13.31 3.07
C GLU A 40 3.90 12.84 2.81
N ILE A 41 3.64 11.52 2.86
CA ILE A 41 2.27 10.98 2.73
C ILE A 41 1.42 11.49 3.89
N ALA A 42 1.92 11.41 5.12
CA ALA A 42 1.18 11.81 6.33
C ALA A 42 0.84 13.32 6.35
N ALA A 43 1.71 14.17 5.79
CA ALA A 43 1.49 15.62 5.72
C ALA A 43 0.69 16.07 4.48
N SER A 44 0.47 15.18 3.52
CA SER A 44 -0.13 15.52 2.23
C SER A 44 -1.66 15.67 2.33
N ARG A 45 -2.19 16.58 1.50
CA ARG A 45 -3.64 16.72 1.26
C ARG A 45 -4.10 16.00 -0.01
N GLU A 46 -3.18 15.34 -0.71
CA GLU A 46 -3.49 14.54 -1.89
C GLU A 46 -4.24 13.26 -1.49
N ARG A 47 -5.01 12.70 -2.42
CA ARG A 47 -5.70 11.44 -2.21
C ARG A 47 -4.74 10.28 -2.50
N PHE A 48 -4.65 9.36 -1.55
CA PHE A 48 -3.95 8.08 -1.73
C PHE A 48 -4.95 6.93 -1.71
N GLU A 49 -4.59 5.84 -2.38
CA GLU A 49 -5.28 4.56 -2.25
C GLU A 49 -4.30 3.49 -1.75
N PRO A 50 -4.68 2.67 -0.75
CA PRO A 50 -5.89 2.82 0.05
C PRO A 50 -5.89 4.14 0.85
N VAL A 51 -7.08 4.64 1.22
CA VAL A 51 -7.23 5.96 1.89
C VAL A 51 -6.40 6.11 3.18
N ASP A 52 -6.11 5.00 3.85
CA ASP A 52 -5.31 4.94 5.08
C ASP A 52 -3.87 4.46 4.83
N LEU A 53 -3.35 4.63 3.61
CA LEU A 53 -1.99 4.24 3.20
C LEU A 53 -0.91 4.70 4.18
N GLY A 54 -0.98 5.95 4.65
CA GLY A 54 0.01 6.49 5.59
C GLY A 54 0.09 5.69 6.90
N ALA A 55 -1.06 5.41 7.52
CA ALA A 55 -1.11 4.62 8.75
C ALA A 55 -0.66 3.16 8.53
N ARG A 56 -1.08 2.55 7.41
CA ARG A 56 -0.68 1.17 7.07
C ARG A 56 0.81 1.05 6.80
N LEU A 57 1.36 1.98 6.03
CA LEU A 57 2.79 1.99 5.72
C LEU A 57 3.63 2.22 6.98
N ALA A 58 3.17 3.10 7.89
CA ALA A 58 3.83 3.30 9.18
C ALA A 58 3.90 1.98 9.98
N ALA A 59 2.78 1.28 10.14
CA ALA A 59 2.74 -0.01 10.85
C ALA A 59 3.64 -1.06 10.16
N LEU A 60 3.58 -1.18 8.82
CA LEU A 60 4.41 -2.12 8.07
C LEU A 60 5.92 -1.85 8.22
N LEU A 61 6.32 -0.58 8.34
CA LEU A 61 7.72 -0.20 8.53
C LEU A 61 8.21 -0.41 9.97
N GLN A 62 7.32 -0.29 10.97
CA GLN A 62 7.64 -0.50 12.38
C GLN A 62 7.59 -1.99 12.77
N ASP A 63 6.49 -2.67 12.43
CA ASP A 63 6.17 -4.02 12.90
C ASP A 63 6.51 -5.11 11.86
N GLY A 64 6.73 -4.72 10.60
CA GLY A 64 6.88 -5.63 9.48
C GLY A 64 5.55 -6.07 8.84
N PRO A 65 5.59 -6.84 7.73
CA PRO A 65 4.38 -7.33 7.08
C PRO A 65 3.69 -8.43 7.91
N PRO A 66 2.34 -8.48 7.92
CA PRO A 66 1.61 -9.58 8.56
C PRO A 66 1.91 -10.92 7.87
N PRO A 67 1.74 -12.06 8.58
CA PRO A 67 2.02 -13.38 8.03
C PRO A 67 1.06 -13.79 6.89
N THR A 68 -0.09 -13.14 6.77
CA THR A 68 -1.07 -13.35 5.71
C THR A 68 -1.57 -12.00 5.17
N PRO A 69 -2.01 -11.94 3.89
CA PRO A 69 -2.61 -10.73 3.33
C PRO A 69 -3.84 -10.30 4.12
N ILE A 70 -3.98 -8.99 4.33
CA ILE A 70 -5.14 -8.39 5.02
C ILE A 70 -6.15 -7.83 4.02
N SER A 71 -7.43 -7.85 4.41
CA SER A 71 -8.49 -7.17 3.69
C SER A 71 -8.52 -5.69 4.08
N LEU A 72 -8.35 -4.78 3.10
CA LEU A 72 -8.29 -3.33 3.35
C LEU A 72 -9.66 -2.70 3.65
N ASN A 73 -10.73 -3.44 3.37
CA ASN A 73 -12.11 -3.15 3.70
C ASN A 73 -12.48 -3.49 5.16
N ALA A 74 -11.55 -4.05 5.94
CA ALA A 74 -11.66 -4.20 7.38
C ALA A 74 -10.88 -3.07 8.08
N PRO A 75 -11.36 -2.56 9.24
CA PRO A 75 -10.60 -1.61 10.06
C PRO A 75 -9.22 -2.19 10.41
N LEU A 76 -8.24 -1.31 10.64
CA LEU A 76 -6.87 -1.67 11.00
C LEU A 76 -6.88 -2.59 12.23
N LEU A 77 -6.73 -3.90 12.02
CA LEU A 77 -6.44 -4.84 13.09
C LEU A 77 -4.96 -4.68 13.46
N LEU A 78 -4.69 -3.75 14.38
CA LEU A 78 -3.44 -3.74 15.12
C LEU A 78 -3.49 -4.90 16.12
N GLY A 79 -2.54 -5.83 16.03
CA GLY A 79 -2.33 -6.87 17.03
C GLY A 79 -3.42 -7.95 17.08
N ALA A 80 -3.39 -8.89 16.15
CA ALA A 80 -3.93 -10.22 16.46
C ALA A 80 -2.89 -10.94 17.35
N GLU A 81 -3.00 -10.73 18.65
CA GLU A 81 -2.28 -11.54 19.62
C GLU A 81 -2.66 -13.01 19.39
N ARG A 82 -1.67 -13.85 19.11
CA ARG A 82 -1.82 -15.30 19.15
C ARG A 82 -2.01 -15.69 20.60
N GLY A 83 -3.24 -16.00 20.98
CA GLY A 83 -3.52 -16.53 22.32
C GLY A 83 -4.94 -17.09 22.42
N ALA A 84 -5.01 -18.39 22.70
CA ALA A 84 -6.18 -19.16 23.12
C ALA A 84 -7.22 -19.55 22.04
N MET A 85 -6.94 -20.69 21.40
CA MET A 85 -7.96 -21.73 21.28
C MET A 85 -7.30 -23.08 21.62
N GLU A 86 -7.28 -23.39 22.91
CA GLU A 86 -7.24 -24.77 23.42
C GLU A 86 -8.59 -25.05 24.09
N ALA A 87 -9.02 -26.31 23.93
CA ALA A 87 -10.24 -26.99 24.38
C ALA A 87 -11.45 -26.91 23.44
#